data_AF-A0A1Q3V6P7-F1
#
_entry.id   AF-A0A1Q3V6P7-F1
#
_cell.length_a   1.000
_cell.length_b   1.000
_cell.length_c   1.000
_cell.angle_alpha   90.00
_cell.angle_beta   90.00
_cell.angle_gamma   90.00
#
_symmetry.space_group_name_H-M   'P 1'
#
loop_
_entity.id
_entity.type
_entity.pdbx_description
1 polymer ?
#
loop_
_entity_poly.entity_id
_entity_poly.type
_entity_poly.pdbx_seq_one_letter_code
_entity_poly.pdbx_strand_id
1 'polypeptide(L)'
;MTVDTIDLSPVIEQAGGRGQMGEAYKRATEFLSDWHGVFAEGETVILAQSGKCRAIARIAKTGRGHWLSGHDYFTPTSGSGGGPNVWARLAFQSRDDAIRYEAERAFEWFRGIVDTRDSCVSDATKRDAERILGDLRQLVTPTFAGPQQLMLF
;
A
#
# COMPACT_ATOMS: atom_id res chain seq x y z
N MET A 1 8.95 11.47 8.67
CA MET A 1 7.66 11.56 9.41
C MET A 1 7.06 10.18 9.38
N THR A 2 6.78 9.58 10.53
CA THR A 2 6.06 8.31 10.61
C THR A 2 4.65 8.50 10.08
N VAL A 3 4.19 7.62 9.19
CA VAL A 3 2.79 7.59 8.77
C VAL A 3 1.95 7.17 9.97
N ASP A 4 0.97 7.99 10.36
CA ASP A 4 0.09 7.66 11.47
C ASP A 4 -0.87 6.53 11.06
N THR A 5 -0.63 5.35 11.63
CA THR A 5 -1.44 4.15 11.40
C THR A 5 -2.37 3.87 12.56
N ILE A 6 -3.53 3.32 12.25
CA ILE A 6 -4.50 2.79 13.21
C ILE A 6 -4.32 1.27 13.26
N ASP A 7 -4.03 0.75 14.45
CA ASP A 7 -3.97 -0.70 14.68
C ASP A 7 -5.39 -1.29 14.74
N LEU A 8 -5.70 -2.17 13.80
CA LEU A 8 -6.96 -2.89 13.73
C LEU A 8 -6.96 -4.20 14.54
N SER A 9 -5.86 -4.56 15.20
CA SER A 9 -5.78 -5.79 15.99
C SER A 9 -6.89 -5.88 17.05
N PRO A 10 -7.21 -4.82 17.82
CA PRO A 10 -8.32 -4.86 18.77
C PRO A 10 -9.69 -5.08 18.11
N VAL A 11 -9.90 -4.50 16.93
CA VAL A 11 -11.12 -4.66 16.12
C VAL A 11 -11.25 -6.11 15.64
N ILE A 12 -10.15 -6.70 15.18
CA ILE A 12 -10.09 -8.09 14.73
C ILE A 12 -10.32 -9.06 15.90
N GLU A 13 -9.74 -8.78 17.06
CA GLU A 13 -9.94 -9.58 18.28
C GLU A 13 -11.39 -9.52 18.77
N GLN A 14 -12.00 -8.33 18.76
CA GLN A 14 -13.43 -8.16 19.08
C GLN A 14 -14.33 -8.92 18.09
N ALA A 15 -13.91 -9.02 16.82
CA ALA A 15 -14.56 -9.83 15.80
C ALA A 15 -14.32 -11.35 15.98
N GLY A 16 -13.58 -11.79 17.00
CA GLY A 16 -13.28 -13.21 17.26
C GLY A 16 -12.02 -13.73 16.57
N GLY A 17 -11.25 -12.88 15.89
CA GLY A 17 -9.95 -13.22 15.32
C GLY A 17 -10.00 -13.98 13.99
N ARG A 18 -8.80 -14.33 13.49
CA ARG A 18 -8.61 -15.04 12.20
C ARG A 18 -8.85 -16.54 12.42
N GLY A 19 -9.96 -17.09 11.91
CA GLY A 19 -10.25 -18.53 12.01
C GLY A 19 -11.61 -18.90 12.59
N GLN A 20 -12.48 -17.93 12.89
CA GLN A 20 -13.86 -18.21 13.25
C GLN A 20 -14.58 -18.94 12.11
N MET A 21 -15.49 -19.86 12.45
CA MET A 21 -16.38 -20.56 11.52
C MET A 21 -17.85 -20.42 11.95
N GLY A 22 -18.78 -20.64 11.03
CA GLY A 22 -20.22 -20.58 11.33
C GLY A 22 -20.72 -19.18 11.72
N GLU A 23 -21.60 -19.09 12.71
CA GLU A 23 -22.22 -17.82 13.16
C GLU A 23 -21.21 -16.78 13.68
N ALA A 24 -20.13 -17.23 14.30
CA ALA A 24 -19.06 -16.33 14.74
C ALA A 24 -18.33 -15.68 13.54
N TYR A 25 -18.10 -16.45 12.48
CA TYR A 25 -17.56 -15.91 11.22
C TYR A 25 -18.52 -14.90 10.59
N LYS A 26 -19.82 -15.18 10.63
CA LYS A 26 -20.84 -14.29 10.06
C LYS A 26 -20.90 -12.95 10.81
N ARG A 27 -20.90 -12.96 12.15
CA ARG A 27 -20.84 -11.73 12.96
C ARG A 27 -19.52 -10.98 12.79
N ALA A 28 -18.41 -11.70 12.74
CA ALA A 28 -17.10 -11.12 12.46
C ALA A 28 -17.12 -10.43 11.09
N THR A 29 -17.70 -11.10 10.10
CA THR A 29 -17.84 -10.57 8.74
C THR A 29 -18.76 -9.37 8.72
N GLU A 30 -19.92 -9.38 9.38
CA GLU A 30 -20.84 -8.23 9.45
C GLU A 30 -20.21 -7.04 10.17
N PHE A 31 -19.57 -7.28 11.32
CA PHE A 31 -18.84 -6.24 12.06
C PHE A 31 -17.69 -5.66 11.23
N LEU A 32 -16.91 -6.53 10.58
CA LEU A 32 -15.84 -6.08 9.70
C LEU A 32 -16.39 -5.52 8.38
N SER A 33 -17.59 -5.84 7.94
CA SER A 33 -18.24 -5.26 6.75
C SER A 33 -18.56 -3.79 6.95
N ASP A 34 -18.89 -3.39 8.18
CA ASP A 34 -18.95 -1.96 8.60
C ASP A 34 -17.57 -1.27 8.46
N TRP A 35 -16.50 -2.06 8.57
CA TRP A 35 -15.10 -1.69 8.28
C TRP A 35 -14.64 -2.06 6.84
N HIS A 36 -15.52 -2.62 6.00
CA HIS A 36 -15.28 -3.24 4.68
C HIS A 36 -14.36 -4.47 4.67
N GLY A 37 -14.80 -5.52 5.35
CA GLY A 37 -14.24 -6.86 5.32
C GLY A 37 -14.42 -7.51 3.96
N VAL A 38 -13.32 -7.59 3.21
CA VAL A 38 -13.09 -8.45 2.04
C VAL A 38 -13.74 -7.96 0.72
N PHE A 39 -12.99 -7.08 0.05
CA PHE A 39 -12.89 -6.81 -1.41
C PHE A 39 -14.15 -6.61 -2.26
N ALA A 40 -14.30 -5.41 -2.82
CA ALA A 40 -14.80 -5.26 -4.20
C ALA A 40 -14.31 -3.98 -4.89
N GLU A 41 -14.29 -2.83 -4.20
CA GLU A 41 -14.04 -1.56 -4.89
C GLU A 41 -13.06 -0.69 -4.10
N GLY A 42 -11.85 -0.60 -4.64
CA GLY A 42 -10.81 0.29 -4.15
C GLY A 42 -10.22 1.04 -5.34
N GLU A 43 -9.74 2.25 -5.08
CA GLU A 43 -8.99 3.00 -6.05
C GLU A 43 -7.63 2.31 -6.29
N THR A 44 -7.21 2.29 -7.56
CA THR A 44 -5.89 1.83 -7.97
C THR A 44 -5.03 3.04 -8.30
N VAL A 45 -3.91 3.19 -7.61
CA VAL A 45 -2.95 4.26 -7.80
C VAL A 45 -1.65 3.67 -8.32
N ILE A 46 -1.24 4.09 -9.52
CA ILE A 46 0.07 3.75 -10.05
C ILE A 46 1.08 4.65 -9.33
N LEU A 47 1.93 4.05 -8.50
CA LEU A 47 2.97 4.76 -7.75
C LEU A 47 4.18 5.04 -8.66
N ALA A 48 4.57 4.05 -9.45
CA ALA A 48 5.68 4.14 -10.40
C ALA A 48 5.60 3.01 -11.44
N GLN A 49 6.13 3.25 -12.63
CA GLN A 49 6.23 2.24 -13.68
C GLN A 49 7.45 2.51 -14.57
N SER A 50 8.27 1.49 -14.81
CA SER A 50 9.39 1.57 -15.74
C SER A 50 9.58 0.24 -16.46
N GLY A 51 9.60 0.28 -17.79
CA GLY A 51 9.62 -0.92 -18.62
C GLY A 51 8.49 -1.88 -18.26
N LYS A 52 8.84 -3.10 -17.83
CA LYS A 52 7.88 -4.11 -17.35
C LYS A 52 7.72 -4.13 -15.83
N CYS A 53 8.48 -3.33 -15.09
CA CYS A 53 8.34 -3.21 -13.65
C CYS A 53 7.24 -2.21 -13.29
N ARG A 54 6.49 -2.49 -12.22
CA ARG A 54 5.37 -1.64 -11.79
C ARG A 54 5.13 -1.71 -10.29
N ALA A 55 4.85 -0.56 -9.70
CA ALA A 55 4.41 -0.41 -8.31
C ALA A 55 3.00 0.19 -8.29
N ILE A 56 2.03 -0.55 -7.74
CA ILE A 56 0.65 -0.10 -7.56
C ILE A 56 0.29 -0.13 -6.08
N ALA A 57 -0.33 0.95 -5.61
CA ALA A 57 -1.13 0.94 -4.40
C ALA A 57 -2.59 0.69 -4.75
N ARG A 58 -3.23 -0.17 -3.97
CA ARG A 58 -4.68 -0.32 -3.96
C ARG A 58 -5.16 0.28 -2.65
N ILE A 59 -6.19 1.11 -2.68
CA ILE A 59 -6.68 1.80 -1.48
C ILE A 59 -8.19 1.76 -1.44
N ALA A 60 -8.77 1.56 -0.26
CA ALA A 60 -10.21 1.51 -0.07
C ALA A 60 -10.62 2.32 1.15
N LYS A 61 -11.67 3.13 1.02
CA LYS A 61 -12.24 3.86 2.15
C LYS A 61 -13.26 2.98 2.87
N THR A 62 -13.20 2.98 4.18
CA THR A 62 -14.14 2.26 5.04
C THR A 62 -15.39 3.11 5.32
N GLY A 63 -16.49 2.49 5.75
CA GLY A 63 -17.73 3.16 6.14
C GLY A 63 -17.55 4.10 7.32
N ARG A 64 -16.46 3.90 8.08
CA ARG A 64 -16.03 4.74 9.20
C ARG A 64 -15.05 5.85 8.83
N GLY A 65 -14.78 6.04 7.54
CA GLY A 65 -13.95 7.14 7.05
C GLY A 65 -12.44 6.87 7.00
N HIS A 66 -11.97 5.76 7.57
CA HIS A 66 -10.56 5.33 7.50
C HIS A 66 -10.22 4.70 6.15
N TRP A 67 -8.93 4.59 5.84
CA TRP A 67 -8.41 4.01 4.60
C TRP A 67 -7.66 2.71 4.86
N LEU A 68 -7.92 1.70 4.04
CA LEU A 68 -7.15 0.46 3.99
C LEU A 68 -6.23 0.51 2.77
N SER A 69 -5.06 -0.13 2.88
CA SER A 69 -4.12 -0.25 1.78
C SER A 69 -3.84 -1.70 1.41
N GLY A 70 -3.51 -1.90 0.14
CA GLY A 70 -2.96 -3.11 -0.42
C GLY A 70 -2.02 -2.73 -1.56
N HIS A 71 -1.36 -3.73 -2.15
CA HIS A 71 -0.31 -3.49 -3.12
C HIS A 71 -0.36 -4.47 -4.28
N ASP A 72 0.28 -4.08 -5.37
CA ASP A 72 0.58 -4.94 -6.51
C ASP A 72 1.91 -4.49 -7.12
N TYR A 73 2.97 -5.15 -6.69
CA TYR A 73 4.34 -4.92 -7.15
C TYR A 73 4.73 -6.04 -8.10
N PHE A 74 5.26 -5.66 -9.25
CA PHE A 74 5.54 -6.58 -10.32
C PHE A 74 6.88 -6.28 -10.97
N THR A 75 7.62 -7.35 -11.25
CA THR A 75 8.72 -7.41 -12.21
C THR A 75 8.47 -8.59 -13.17
N PRO A 76 9.20 -8.70 -14.29
CA PRO A 76 9.09 -9.86 -15.17
C PRO A 76 9.32 -11.23 -14.50
N THR A 77 10.01 -11.27 -13.36
CA THR A 77 10.45 -12.50 -12.70
C THR A 77 9.88 -12.68 -11.29
N SER A 78 9.21 -11.67 -10.75
CA SER A 78 8.63 -11.71 -9.41
C SER A 78 7.38 -10.83 -9.33
N GLY A 79 6.47 -11.21 -8.44
CA GLY A 79 5.29 -10.41 -8.14
C GLY A 79 4.86 -10.59 -6.70
N SER A 80 4.33 -9.54 -6.10
CA SER A 80 3.69 -9.57 -4.79
C SER A 80 2.47 -8.68 -4.83
N GLY A 81 1.32 -9.21 -4.44
CA GLY A 81 0.12 -8.39 -4.39
C GLY A 81 -0.98 -8.95 -3.52
N GLY A 82 -1.87 -8.04 -3.15
CA GLY A 82 -3.06 -8.28 -2.36
C GLY A 82 -3.87 -7.00 -2.32
N GLY A 83 -5.20 -7.11 -2.33
CA GLY A 83 -6.02 -5.91 -2.22
C GLY A 83 -5.99 -5.31 -0.80
N PRO A 84 -6.64 -4.15 -0.61
CA PRO A 84 -6.88 -3.56 0.70
C PRO A 84 -7.75 -4.45 1.58
N ASN A 85 -7.28 -4.80 2.77
CA ASN A 85 -8.07 -5.64 3.67
C ASN A 85 -7.74 -5.35 5.14
N VAL A 86 -8.77 -5.48 5.98
CA VAL A 86 -8.66 -5.32 7.43
C VAL A 86 -7.68 -6.31 8.05
N TRP A 87 -7.43 -7.46 7.41
CA TRP A 87 -6.51 -8.49 7.93
C TRP A 87 -5.04 -8.10 7.84
N ALA A 88 -4.71 -7.04 7.10
CA ALA A 88 -3.40 -6.39 7.16
C ALA A 88 -3.15 -5.65 8.49
N ARG A 89 -4.18 -5.56 9.35
CA ARG A 89 -4.16 -4.96 10.71
C ARG A 89 -3.88 -3.46 10.74
N LEU A 90 -3.83 -2.80 9.59
CA LEU A 90 -3.51 -1.39 9.48
C LEU A 90 -4.61 -0.65 8.74
N ALA A 91 -4.97 0.51 9.27
CA ALA A 91 -5.75 1.53 8.58
C ALA A 91 -5.07 2.89 8.71
N PHE A 92 -5.49 3.84 7.87
CA PHE A 92 -4.91 5.17 7.77
C PHE A 92 -6.01 6.23 7.92
N GLN A 93 -5.64 7.37 8.50
CA GLN A 93 -6.55 8.51 8.66
C GLN A 93 -6.85 9.20 7.32
N SER A 94 -5.91 9.17 6.39
CA SER A 94 -6.05 9.80 5.08
C SER A 94 -5.66 8.86 3.94
N ARG A 95 -6.18 9.20 2.76
CA ARG A 95 -5.81 8.55 1.50
C ARG A 95 -4.32 8.69 1.21
N ASP A 96 -3.77 9.87 1.44
CA ASP A 96 -2.38 10.18 1.12
C ASP A 96 -1.40 9.45 2.04
N ASP A 97 -1.79 9.22 3.30
CA ASP A 97 -1.02 8.40 4.23
C ASP A 97 -0.99 6.93 3.81
N ALA A 98 -2.13 6.40 3.35
CA ALA A 98 -2.20 5.04 2.80
C ALA A 98 -1.30 4.90 1.54
N ILE A 99 -1.31 5.90 0.65
CA ILE A 99 -0.46 5.93 -0.54
C ILE A 99 1.02 6.03 -0.17
N ARG A 100 1.37 6.92 0.77
CA ARG A 100 2.76 7.10 1.24
C ARG A 100 3.29 5.81 1.85
N TYR A 101 2.50 5.15 2.68
CA TYR A 101 2.85 3.86 3.27
C TYR A 101 3.13 2.81 2.19
N GLU A 102 2.29 2.70 1.16
CA GLU A 102 2.55 1.75 0.08
C GLU A 102 3.72 2.17 -0.82
N ALA A 103 4.01 3.46 -0.95
CA ALA A 103 5.21 3.94 -1.64
C ALA A 103 6.50 3.57 -0.88
N GLU A 104 6.49 3.67 0.45
CA GLU A 104 7.60 3.23 1.30
C GLU A 104 7.82 1.72 1.18
N ARG A 105 6.74 0.92 1.21
CA ARG A 105 6.81 -0.53 1.03
C ARG A 105 7.27 -0.93 -0.36
N ALA A 106 6.81 -0.23 -1.40
CA ALA A 106 7.26 -0.44 -2.76
C ALA A 106 8.75 -0.13 -2.89
N PHE A 107 9.21 0.96 -2.25
CA PHE A 107 10.62 1.35 -2.26
C PHE A 107 11.50 0.24 -1.67
N GLU A 108 11.12 -0.29 -0.51
CA GLU A 108 11.84 -1.40 0.12
C GLU A 108 11.83 -2.69 -0.72
N TRP A 109 10.69 -3.01 -1.36
CA TRP A 109 10.59 -4.18 -2.21
C TRP A 109 11.48 -4.07 -3.46
N PHE A 110 11.44 -2.94 -4.16
CA PHE A 110 12.26 -2.70 -5.35
C PHE A 110 13.75 -2.57 -5.01
N ARG A 111 14.10 -2.06 -3.82
CA ARG A 111 15.48 -2.07 -3.32
C ARG A 111 16.02 -3.50 -3.22
N GLY A 112 15.22 -4.43 -2.70
CA GLY A 112 15.56 -5.85 -2.68
C GLY A 112 15.78 -6.45 -4.09
N ILE A 113 15.04 -6.00 -5.11
CA ILE A 113 15.23 -6.42 -6.50
C ILE A 113 16.54 -5.88 -7.08
N VAL A 114 16.90 -4.63 -6.79
CA VAL A 114 18.17 -4.04 -7.25
C VAL A 114 19.36 -4.75 -6.60
N ASP A 115 19.28 -4.97 -5.29
CA ASP A 115 20.38 -5.52 -4.49
C ASP A 115 20.54 -7.05 -4.64
N THR A 116 19.59 -7.73 -5.27
CA THR A 116 19.64 -9.19 -5.42
C THR A 116 20.82 -9.64 -6.29
N ARG A 117 21.45 -10.74 -5.89
CA ARG A 117 22.47 -11.44 -6.69
C ARG A 117 21.90 -12.60 -7.50
N ASP A 118 20.57 -12.76 -7.51
CA ASP A 118 19.90 -13.80 -8.26
C ASP A 118 20.13 -13.60 -9.77
N SER A 119 20.76 -14.60 -10.41
CA SER A 119 21.02 -14.63 -11.84
C SER A 119 19.74 -14.66 -12.69
N CYS A 120 18.60 -15.03 -12.09
CA CYS A 120 17.30 -15.00 -12.77
C CYS A 120 16.77 -13.57 -12.96
N VAL A 121 17.31 -12.57 -12.25
CA VAL A 121 16.93 -11.16 -12.42
C VAL A 121 17.87 -10.49 -13.42
N SER A 122 17.34 -10.18 -14.61
CA SER A 122 18.13 -9.55 -15.67
C SER A 122 18.61 -8.14 -15.32
N ASP A 123 19.73 -7.71 -15.89
CA ASP A 123 20.21 -6.33 -15.72
C ASP A 123 19.21 -5.28 -16.21
N ALA A 124 18.38 -5.62 -17.20
CA ALA A 124 17.30 -4.75 -17.65
C ALA A 124 16.25 -4.56 -16.55
N THR A 125 15.86 -5.64 -15.86
CA THR A 125 14.95 -5.59 -14.72
C THR A 125 15.51 -4.76 -13.57
N LYS A 126 16.81 -4.87 -13.29
CA LYS A 126 17.49 -4.07 -12.26
C LYS A 126 17.47 -2.58 -12.61
N ARG A 127 17.80 -2.20 -13.85
CA ARG A 127 17.73 -0.81 -14.31
C ARG A 127 16.31 -0.23 -14.24
N ASP A 128 15.30 -1.02 -14.59
CA ASP A 128 13.91 -0.59 -14.48
C ASP A 128 13.48 -0.43 -13.01
N ALA A 129 13.94 -1.32 -12.12
CA ALA A 129 13.73 -1.20 -10.68
C ALA A 129 14.42 0.04 -10.08
N GLU A 130 15.65 0.37 -10.50
CA GLU A 130 16.37 1.58 -10.08
C GLU A 130 15.59 2.86 -10.46
N ARG A 131 15.00 2.90 -11.66
CA ARG A 131 14.16 4.03 -12.08
C ARG A 131 12.92 4.17 -11.20
N ILE A 132 12.26 3.05 -10.89
CA ILE A 132 11.12 3.04 -9.96
C ILE A 132 11.53 3.57 -8.58
N LEU A 133 12.72 3.22 -8.06
CA LEU A 133 13.21 3.78 -6.80
C LEU A 133 13.38 5.31 -6.85
N GLY A 134 13.79 5.85 -8.01
CA GLY A 134 13.86 7.29 -8.25
C GLY A 134 12.49 7.96 -8.14
N ASP A 135 11.48 7.40 -8.80
CA ASP A 135 10.11 7.91 -8.79
C ASP A 135 9.49 7.82 -7.38
N LEU A 136 9.62 6.67 -6.73
CA LEU A 136 9.08 6.43 -5.38
C LEU A 136 9.72 7.35 -4.34
N ARG A 137 11.00 7.70 -4.47
CA ARG A 137 11.67 8.62 -3.54
C ARG A 137 11.00 9.99 -3.49
N GLN A 138 10.45 10.46 -4.61
CA GLN A 138 9.72 11.73 -4.67
C GLN A 138 8.39 11.68 -3.89
N LEU A 139 7.78 10.50 -3.80
CA LEU A 139 6.54 10.28 -3.05
C LEU A 139 6.78 10.11 -1.55
N VAL A 140 7.89 9.45 -1.18
CA VAL A 140 8.27 9.20 0.23
C VAL A 140 8.87 10.46 0.87
N THR A 141 9.65 11.23 0.11
CA THR A 141 10.21 12.51 0.56
C THR A 141 9.61 13.61 -0.29
N PRO A 142 8.44 14.19 0.08
CA PRO A 142 7.94 15.35 -0.63
C PRO A 142 8.97 16.46 -0.43
N THR A 143 9.69 16.81 -1.50
CA THR A 143 10.49 18.02 -1.53
C THR A 143 9.51 19.16 -1.26
N PHE A 144 9.61 19.79 -0.10
CA PHE A 144 8.86 21.01 0.16
C PHE A 144 9.27 21.99 -0.93
N ALA A 145 8.40 22.20 -1.93
CA ALA A 145 8.43 23.42 -2.69
C ALA A 145 8.22 24.51 -1.65
N GLY A 146 9.28 25.27 -1.35
CA GLY A 146 9.23 26.39 -0.42
C GLY A 146 8.05 27.30 -0.77
N PRO A 147 7.53 28.08 0.21
CA PRO A 147 6.34 28.89 0.01
C PRO A 147 6.49 29.68 -1.29
N GLN A 148 5.63 29.42 -2.28
CA GLN A 148 5.48 30.31 -3.41
C GLN A 148 5.06 31.63 -2.81
N GLN A 149 6.03 32.54 -2.74
CA GLN A 149 5.83 33.91 -2.34
C GLN A 149 4.84 34.48 -3.36
N LEU A 150 3.56 34.54 -2.96
CA LEU A 150 2.50 35.25 -3.65
C LEU A 150 2.97 36.70 -3.76
N MET A 151 3.63 37.03 -4.87
CA MET A 151 3.83 38.41 -5.29
C MET A 151 2.45 38.92 -5.70
N LEU A 152 1.78 39.54 -4.73
CA LEU A 152 0.71 40.49 -4.99
C LEU A 152 1.35 41.68 -5.70
N PHE A 153 1.07 41.82 -6.99
CA PHE A 153 1.15 43.08 -7.73
C PHE A 153 -0.27 43.61 -7.92
#